data_AF-A0A7C5K5J3-F1
#
_entry.id   AF-A0A7C5K5J3-F1
#
_cell.length_a   1.000
_cell.length_b   1.000
_cell.length_c   1.000
_cell.angle_alpha   90.00
_cell.angle_beta   90.00
_cell.angle_gamma   90.00
#
_symmetry.space_group_name_H-M   'P 1'
#
loop_
_entity.id
_entity.type
_entity.pdbx_description
1 polymer ?
#
loop_
_entity_poly.entity_id
_entity_poly.type
_entity_poly.pdbx_seq_one_letter_code
_entity_poly.pdbx_strand_id
1 'polypeptide(L)'
;MARTLLVSVLLVLAGCATQRPDPQPIFAAAVQAHSNRQFDTAAAGYERILRQYPDQPALCAQALRSLGNVRAMQGRLDDAVKLYRRVGTKYPACDWEVLQAWKSAADLLWDAGRKIEARQFYRQIVERFDQPDAPAVTKLISQASRNRL
;
A
#
# COMPACT_ATOMS: atom_id res chain seq x y z
N MET A 1 -58.91 -20.16 -22.23
CA MET A 1 -57.63 -20.82 -21.86
C MET A 1 -56.49 -20.05 -22.53
N ALA A 2 -55.39 -19.81 -21.79
CA ALA A 2 -54.11 -19.18 -22.19
C ALA A 2 -54.20 -17.71 -22.69
N ARG A 3 -53.88 -16.65 -21.94
CA ARG A 3 -52.72 -16.35 -21.07
C ARG A 3 -51.40 -16.32 -21.85
N THR A 4 -51.12 -15.21 -22.53
CA THR A 4 -49.74 -14.88 -22.95
C THR A 4 -49.48 -13.39 -22.75
N LEU A 5 -48.62 -13.12 -21.76
CA LEU A 5 -48.14 -11.82 -21.32
C LEU A 5 -47.32 -11.17 -22.43
N LEU A 6 -47.68 -9.95 -22.83
CA LEU A 6 -46.89 -9.07 -23.68
C LEU A 6 -46.35 -7.92 -22.82
N VAL A 7 -45.56 -8.28 -21.79
CA VAL A 7 -44.76 -7.32 -21.01
C VAL A 7 -43.41 -7.97 -20.73
N SER A 8 -42.54 -7.96 -21.73
CA SER A 8 -41.15 -8.41 -21.58
C SER A 8 -40.25 -7.71 -22.60
N VAL A 9 -40.37 -6.38 -22.68
CA VAL A 9 -39.32 -5.51 -23.25
C VAL A 9 -38.75 -4.67 -22.12
N LEU A 10 -38.08 -5.35 -21.20
CA LEU A 10 -37.13 -4.77 -20.24
C LEU A 10 -35.89 -5.66 -20.26
N LEU A 11 -35.37 -5.88 -21.47
CA LEU A 11 -34.16 -6.66 -21.70
C LEU A 11 -32.99 -5.70 -21.90
N VAL A 12 -32.27 -5.51 -20.79
CA VAL A 12 -30.81 -5.40 -20.73
C VAL A 12 -30.19 -4.24 -21.53
N LEU A 13 -30.29 -3.02 -20.97
CA LEU A 13 -29.31 -1.95 -21.22
C LEU A 13 -28.43 -1.69 -19.98
N ALA A 14 -28.17 -2.73 -19.19
CA ALA A 14 -27.27 -2.69 -18.04
C ALA A 14 -26.13 -3.70 -18.26
N GLY A 15 -25.30 -3.47 -19.28
CA GLY A 15 -24.34 -4.50 -19.70
C GLY A 15 -23.11 -4.01 -20.48
N CYS A 16 -22.79 -2.72 -20.45
CA CYS A 16 -21.46 -2.25 -20.83
C CYS A 16 -20.88 -1.35 -19.73
N ALA A 17 -21.05 -1.75 -18.46
CA ALA A 17 -20.08 -1.33 -17.46
C ALA A 17 -18.79 -2.08 -17.82
N THR A 18 -17.85 -1.38 -18.47
CA THR A 18 -16.52 -1.90 -18.77
C THR A 18 -15.92 -2.45 -17.48
N GLN A 19 -15.90 -3.77 -17.34
CA GLN A 19 -15.28 -4.42 -16.20
C GLN A 19 -13.81 -4.01 -16.20
N ARG A 20 -13.40 -3.22 -15.20
CA ARG A 20 -11.99 -2.81 -15.08
C ARG A 20 -11.16 -4.10 -15.06
N PRO A 21 -10.10 -4.19 -15.89
CA PRO A 21 -9.30 -5.41 -15.97
C PRO A 21 -8.72 -5.75 -14.60
N ASP A 22 -8.48 -7.03 -14.33
CA ASP A 22 -7.86 -7.46 -13.08
C ASP A 22 -6.55 -6.67 -12.82
N PRO A 23 -6.38 -6.04 -11.65
CA PRO A 23 -5.12 -5.37 -11.31
C PRO A 23 -3.94 -6.32 -11.06
N GLN A 24 -4.18 -7.61 -10.80
CA GLN A 24 -3.13 -8.56 -10.41
C GLN A 24 -1.97 -8.64 -11.41
N PRO A 25 -2.18 -8.72 -12.75
CA PRO A 25 -1.08 -8.72 -13.71
C PRO A 25 -0.25 -7.44 -13.68
N ILE A 26 -0.88 -6.27 -13.44
CA ILE A 26 -0.17 -4.99 -13.34
C ILE A 26 0.71 -4.99 -12.10
N PHE A 27 0.17 -5.43 -10.96
CA PHE A 27 0.92 -5.50 -9.71
C PHE A 27 2.08 -6.50 -9.80
N ALA A 28 1.82 -7.70 -10.35
CA ALA A 28 2.84 -8.73 -10.55
C ALA A 28 3.97 -8.26 -11.47
N ALA A 29 3.64 -7.59 -12.58
CA ALA A 29 4.65 -7.00 -13.46
C ALA A 29 5.47 -5.91 -12.78
N ALA A 30 4.85 -5.07 -11.94
CA ALA A 30 5.54 -4.05 -11.16
C ALA A 30 6.50 -4.67 -10.14
N VAL A 31 6.09 -5.75 -9.48
CA VAL A 31 6.95 -6.52 -8.56
C VAL A 31 8.11 -7.15 -9.31
N GLN A 32 7.88 -7.76 -10.47
CA GLN A 32 8.94 -8.35 -11.28
C GLN A 32 9.96 -7.30 -11.74
N ALA A 33 9.48 -6.15 -12.23
CA ALA A 33 10.33 -5.04 -12.61
C ALA A 33 11.15 -4.53 -11.41
N HIS A 34 10.55 -4.47 -10.22
CA HIS A 34 11.24 -4.06 -9.00
C HIS A 34 12.39 -5.03 -8.66
N SER A 35 12.13 -6.33 -8.70
CA SER A 35 13.15 -7.38 -8.49
C SER A 35 14.27 -7.31 -9.52
N ASN A 36 13.95 -6.97 -10.78
CA ASN A 36 14.91 -6.79 -11.86
C ASN A 36 15.65 -5.43 -11.80
N ARG A 37 15.45 -4.63 -10.74
CA ARG A 37 15.98 -3.26 -10.59
C ARG A 37 15.56 -2.29 -11.71
N GLN A 38 14.49 -2.61 -12.43
CA GLN A 38 13.85 -1.75 -13.43
C GLN A 38 12.92 -0.76 -12.73
N PHE A 39 13.50 0.15 -11.96
CA PHE A 39 12.78 0.97 -11.00
C PHE A 39 11.72 1.88 -11.62
N ASP A 40 11.96 2.45 -12.79
CA ASP A 40 10.97 3.34 -13.43
C ASP A 40 9.76 2.54 -13.95
N THR A 41 9.98 1.35 -14.50
CA THR A 41 8.92 0.42 -14.89
C THR A 41 8.12 -0.04 -13.67
N ALA A 42 8.79 -0.38 -12.57
CA ALA A 42 8.13 -0.76 -11.32
C ALA A 42 7.27 0.38 -10.78
N ALA A 43 7.82 1.60 -10.73
CA ALA A 43 7.12 2.78 -10.27
C ALA A 43 5.88 3.07 -11.11
N ALA A 44 5.99 3.02 -12.45
CA ALA A 44 4.87 3.22 -13.36
C ALA A 44 3.75 2.18 -13.13
N GLY A 45 4.11 0.92 -12.85
CA GLY A 45 3.16 -0.13 -12.50
C GLY A 45 2.39 0.16 -11.22
N TYR A 46 3.07 0.51 -10.12
CA TYR A 46 2.41 0.87 -8.86
C TYR A 46 1.58 2.15 -8.97
N GLU A 47 2.07 3.17 -9.69
CA GLU A 47 1.32 4.41 -9.94
C GLU A 47 0.06 4.17 -10.78
N ARG A 48 0.11 3.22 -11.72
CA ARG A 48 -1.06 2.78 -12.48
C ARG A 48 -2.11 2.13 -11.58
N ILE A 49 -1.69 1.28 -10.63
CA ILE A 49 -2.61 0.70 -9.63
C ILE A 49 -3.31 1.82 -8.84
N LEU A 50 -2.54 2.76 -8.30
CA LEU A 50 -3.05 3.87 -7.49
C LEU A 50 -4.05 4.78 -8.22
N ARG A 51 -3.95 4.86 -9.55
CA ARG A 51 -4.82 5.68 -10.41
C ARG A 51 -6.04 4.93 -10.91
N GLN A 52 -5.91 3.65 -11.27
CA GLN A 52 -6.97 2.88 -11.93
C GLN A 52 -7.87 2.11 -10.94
N TYR A 53 -7.37 1.84 -9.72
CA TYR A 53 -8.08 1.05 -8.71
C TYR A 53 -8.21 1.76 -7.35
N PRO A 54 -8.63 3.05 -7.31
CA PRO A 54 -8.67 3.83 -6.07
C PRO A 54 -9.67 3.30 -5.02
N ASP A 55 -10.61 2.46 -5.45
CA ASP A 55 -11.62 1.77 -4.65
C ASP A 55 -11.13 0.48 -3.99
N GLN A 56 -9.87 0.08 -4.21
CA GLN A 56 -9.25 -1.08 -3.58
C GLN A 56 -8.18 -0.63 -2.57
N PRO A 57 -8.57 -0.28 -1.32
CA PRO A 57 -7.68 0.36 -0.36
C PRO A 57 -6.49 -0.52 0.03
N ALA A 58 -6.70 -1.83 0.25
CA ALA A 58 -5.62 -2.75 0.61
C ALA A 58 -4.54 -2.85 -0.49
N LEU A 59 -4.97 -3.05 -1.74
CA LEU A 59 -4.09 -3.07 -2.91
C LEU A 59 -3.36 -1.72 -3.09
N CYS A 60 -4.08 -0.61 -2.93
CA CYS A 60 -3.49 0.70 -3.05
C CYS A 60 -2.49 1.01 -1.93
N ALA A 61 -2.75 0.58 -0.70
CA ALA A 61 -1.80 0.72 0.41
C ALA A 61 -0.51 -0.05 0.11
N GLN A 62 -0.64 -1.28 -0.37
CA GLN A 62 0.49 -2.12 -0.78
C GLN A 62 1.27 -1.50 -1.95
N ALA A 63 0.59 -1.03 -2.99
CA ALA A 63 1.23 -0.36 -4.12
C ALA A 63 1.96 0.92 -3.70
N LEU A 64 1.37 1.71 -2.79
CA LEU A 64 1.98 2.95 -2.30
C LEU A 64 3.23 2.67 -1.45
N ARG A 65 3.20 1.66 -0.58
CA ARG A 65 4.40 1.22 0.16
C ARG A 65 5.47 0.70 -0.79
N SER A 66 5.12 -0.14 -1.76
CA SER A 66 6.06 -0.68 -2.74
C SER A 66 6.68 0.42 -3.62
N LEU A 67 5.92 1.45 -3.98
CA LEU A 67 6.46 2.63 -4.65
C LEU A 67 7.48 3.36 -3.75
N GLY A 68 7.23 3.45 -2.44
CA GLY A 68 8.19 3.94 -1.45
C GLY A 68 9.49 3.14 -1.46
N ASN A 69 9.41 1.80 -1.47
CA ASN A 69 10.58 0.92 -1.55
C ASN A 69 11.40 1.18 -2.82
N VAL A 70 10.73 1.32 -3.96
CA VAL A 70 11.38 1.64 -5.25
C VAL A 70 12.14 2.95 -5.15
N ARG A 71 11.54 4.02 -4.60
CA ARG A 71 12.22 5.31 -4.43
C ARG A 71 13.41 5.21 -3.47
N ALA A 72 13.30 4.42 -2.40
CA ALA A 72 14.40 4.17 -1.49
C ALA A 72 15.59 3.49 -2.20
N MET A 73 15.33 2.47 -3.02
CA MET A 73 16.37 1.78 -3.81
C MET A 73 17.00 2.65 -4.90
N GLN A 74 16.31 3.70 -5.35
CA GLN A 74 16.86 4.74 -6.23
C GLN A 74 17.69 5.79 -5.47
N GLY A 75 17.88 5.66 -4.14
CA GLY A 75 18.56 6.65 -3.31
C GLY A 75 17.72 7.90 -3.03
N ARG A 76 16.45 7.92 -3.43
CA ARG A 76 15.53 9.06 -3.25
C ARG A 76 14.85 8.97 -1.88
N LEU A 77 15.64 9.19 -0.84
CA LEU A 77 15.24 8.99 0.55
C LEU A 77 14.00 9.80 0.95
N ASP A 78 13.98 11.11 0.69
CA ASP A 78 12.85 11.96 1.08
C ASP A 78 11.54 11.60 0.37
N ASP A 79 11.64 11.17 -0.90
CA ASP A 79 10.48 10.74 -1.66
C ASP A 79 9.92 9.43 -1.14
N ALA A 80 10.79 8.49 -0.77
CA ALA A 80 10.39 7.24 -0.12
C ALA A 80 9.66 7.51 1.21
N VAL A 81 10.23 8.36 2.08
CA VAL A 81 9.63 8.73 3.37
C VAL A 81 8.26 9.41 3.19
N LYS A 82 8.12 10.30 2.20
CA LYS A 82 6.82 10.91 1.86
C LYS A 82 5.80 9.85 1.47
N LEU A 83 6.18 8.87 0.65
CA LEU A 83 5.29 7.78 0.22
C LEU A 83 4.88 6.88 1.38
N TYR A 84 5.81 6.49 2.24
CA TYR A 84 5.50 5.69 3.44
C TYR A 84 4.55 6.42 4.39
N ARG A 85 4.76 7.70 4.64
CA ARG A 85 3.85 8.53 5.45
C ARG A 85 2.45 8.59 4.85
N ARG A 86 2.36 8.63 3.51
CA ARG A 86 1.08 8.63 2.79
C ARG A 86 0.28 7.34 2.98
N VAL A 87 0.91 6.20 3.26
CA VAL A 87 0.19 4.94 3.56
C VAL A 87 -0.66 5.11 4.82
N GLY A 88 -0.06 5.59 5.91
CA GLY A 88 -0.77 5.81 7.19
C GLY A 88 -1.87 6.87 7.15
N THR A 89 -1.74 7.88 6.28
CA THR A 89 -2.73 8.95 6.14
C THR A 89 -3.86 8.60 5.18
N LYS A 90 -3.56 7.95 4.04
CA LYS A 90 -4.55 7.64 3.01
C LYS A 90 -5.29 6.32 3.27
N TYR A 91 -4.63 5.35 3.88
CA TYR A 91 -5.18 4.02 4.13
C TYR A 91 -5.02 3.62 5.60
N PRO A 92 -5.56 4.43 6.55
CA PRO A 92 -5.36 4.20 7.97
C PRO A 92 -5.91 2.84 8.41
N ALA A 93 -6.95 2.29 7.78
CA ALA A 93 -7.49 0.97 8.15
C ALA A 93 -6.62 -0.23 7.71
N CYS A 94 -5.60 -0.01 6.87
CA CYS A 94 -4.73 -1.08 6.38
C CYS A 94 -3.54 -1.30 7.32
N ASP A 95 -3.81 -1.75 8.54
CA ASP A 95 -2.84 -1.83 9.65
C ASP A 95 -1.50 -2.45 9.25
N TRP A 96 -1.52 -3.59 8.56
CA TRP A 96 -0.30 -4.26 8.11
C TRP A 96 0.55 -3.38 7.18
N GLU A 97 -0.06 -2.73 6.21
CA GLU A 97 0.66 -1.86 5.26
C GLU A 97 1.15 -0.58 5.93
N VAL A 98 0.37 -0.04 6.87
CA VAL A 98 0.79 1.12 7.69
C VAL A 98 2.00 0.78 8.55
N LEU A 99 1.95 -0.33 9.30
CA LEU A 99 3.05 -0.81 10.13
C LEU A 99 4.33 -1.00 9.32
N GLN A 100 4.23 -1.71 8.20
CA GLN A 100 5.38 -2.00 7.33
C GLN A 100 5.94 -0.73 6.69
N ALA A 101 5.08 0.19 6.24
CA ALA A 101 5.54 1.45 5.66
C ALA A 101 6.25 2.34 6.69
N TRP A 102 5.67 2.50 7.88
CA TRP A 102 6.29 3.29 8.95
C TRP A 102 7.60 2.67 9.44
N LYS A 103 7.68 1.33 9.53
CA LYS A 103 8.92 0.63 9.85
C LYS A 103 9.98 0.91 8.79
N SER A 104 9.63 0.77 7.50
CA SER A 104 10.55 1.06 6.39
C SER A 104 11.03 2.52 6.39
N ALA A 105 10.15 3.48 6.72
CA ALA A 105 10.54 4.88 6.85
C ALA A 105 11.52 5.09 8.02
N ALA A 106 11.21 4.50 9.18
CA ALA A 106 12.02 4.63 10.39
C ALA A 106 13.42 4.03 10.21
N ASP A 107 13.51 2.82 9.66
CA ASP A 107 14.78 2.15 9.38
C ASP A 107 15.61 2.96 8.35
N LEU A 108 14.97 3.39 7.25
CA LEU A 108 15.65 4.17 6.21
C LEU A 108 16.21 5.50 6.74
N LEU A 109 15.43 6.22 7.57
CA LEU A 109 15.87 7.46 8.20
C LEU A 109 16.98 7.22 9.22
N TRP A 110 16.88 6.12 9.96
CA TRP A 110 17.89 5.74 10.95
C TRP A 110 19.24 5.48 10.30
N ASP A 111 19.26 4.69 9.23
CA ASP A 111 20.47 4.35 8.48
C ASP A 111 21.10 5.58 7.81
N ALA A 112 20.28 6.55 7.40
CA ALA A 112 20.73 7.83 6.88
C ALA A 112 21.17 8.83 7.98
N GLY A 113 21.21 8.43 9.25
CA GLY A 113 21.61 9.29 10.37
C GLY A 113 20.55 10.31 10.83
N ARG A 114 19.38 10.36 10.17
CA ARG A 114 18.24 11.25 10.51
C ARG A 114 17.41 10.69 11.66
N LYS A 115 18.09 10.37 12.77
CA LYS A 115 17.52 9.64 13.92
C LYS A 115 16.33 10.35 14.58
N ILE A 116 16.30 11.69 14.58
CA ILE A 116 15.17 12.45 15.15
C ILE A 116 13.88 12.15 14.38
N GLU A 117 13.94 12.16 13.05
CA GLU A 117 12.78 11.84 12.20
C GLU A 117 12.45 10.35 12.26
N ALA A 118 13.44 9.47 12.32
CA ALA A 118 13.22 8.03 12.51
C ALA A 118 12.41 7.74 13.77
N ARG A 119 12.76 8.39 14.89
CA ARG A 119 12.04 8.26 16.18
C ARG A 119 10.58 8.67 16.10
N GLN A 120 10.22 9.61 15.22
CA GLN A 120 8.81 9.96 15.02
C GLN A 120 8.01 8.76 14.52
N PHE A 121 8.54 8.03 13.52
CA PHE A 121 7.89 6.82 13.02
C PHE A 121 7.91 5.67 14.02
N TYR A 122 9.03 5.44 14.73
CA TYR A 122 9.06 4.41 15.78
C TYR A 122 8.05 4.69 16.89
N ARG A 123 7.88 5.97 17.26
CA ARG A 123 6.88 6.36 18.26
C ARG A 123 5.48 6.06 17.77
N GLN A 124 5.15 6.45 16.53
CA GLN A 124 3.86 6.13 15.91
C GLN A 124 3.58 4.63 15.88
N ILE A 125 4.61 3.81 15.63
CA ILE A 125 4.46 2.35 15.65
C ILE A 125 4.12 1.86 17.06
N VAL A 126 4.87 2.27 18.07
CA VAL A 126 4.63 1.86 19.46
C VAL A 126 3.25 2.32 19.92
N GLU A 127 2.90 3.59 19.72
CA GLU A 127 1.61 4.15 20.16
C GLU A 127 0.40 3.41 19.57
N ARG A 128 0.51 2.95 18.32
CA ARG A 128 -0.62 2.33 17.61
C ARG A 128 -0.66 0.81 17.75
N PHE A 129 0.49 0.14 17.64
CA PHE A 129 0.55 -1.31 17.39
C PHE A 129 1.07 -2.14 18.57
N ASP A 130 1.56 -1.51 19.64
CA ASP A 130 2.04 -2.17 20.84
C ASP A 130 0.90 -2.60 21.76
N GLN A 131 0.03 -3.48 21.24
CA GLN A 131 -1.14 -3.97 21.96
C GLN A 131 -0.91 -5.40 22.50
N PRO A 132 -1.45 -5.75 23.69
CA PRO A 132 -1.27 -7.07 24.29
C PRO A 132 -1.75 -8.24 23.41
N ASP A 133 -2.76 -8.01 22.58
CA ASP A 133 -3.42 -8.99 21.70
C ASP A 133 -2.93 -8.93 20.24
N ALA A 134 -1.96 -8.06 19.92
CA ALA A 134 -1.42 -7.94 18.57
C ALA A 134 -0.78 -9.25 18.07
N PRO A 135 -0.75 -9.52 16.74
CA PRO A 135 -0.02 -10.65 16.18
C PRO A 135 1.46 -10.65 16.59
N ALA A 136 2.09 -11.83 16.68
CA ALA A 136 3.49 -11.97 17.12
C ALA A 136 4.47 -11.09 16.32
N VAL A 137 4.29 -11.02 15.00
CA VAL A 137 5.11 -10.17 14.12
C VAL A 137 4.95 -8.68 14.46
N THR A 138 3.74 -8.23 14.79
CA THR A 138 3.45 -6.85 15.17
C THR A 138 4.09 -6.50 16.50
N LYS A 139 4.06 -7.42 17.48
CA LYS A 139 4.75 -7.24 18.77
C LYS A 139 6.26 -7.12 18.58
N LEU A 140 6.85 -7.97 17.73
CA LEU A 140 8.28 -7.93 17.44
C LEU A 140 8.70 -6.56 16.87
N ILE A 141 7.95 -6.05 15.90
CA ILE A 141 8.23 -4.74 15.29
C ILE A 141 8.06 -3.61 16.31
N SER A 142 7.00 -3.67 17.14
CA SER A 142 6.74 -2.65 18.16
C SER A 142 7.80 -2.65 19.25
N GLN A 143 8.24 -3.82 19.71
CA GLN A 143 9.36 -3.97 20.65
C GLN A 143 10.66 -3.42 20.07
N ALA A 144 10.99 -3.78 18.83
CA ALA A 144 12.19 -3.27 18.15
C ALA A 144 12.14 -1.74 17.97
N SER A 145 10.94 -1.19 17.74
CA SER A 145 10.71 0.25 17.64
C SER A 145 10.92 0.94 18.99
N ARG A 146 10.42 0.36 20.08
CA ARG A 146 10.62 0.86 21.45
C ARG A 146 12.11 0.98 21.82
N ASN A 147 12.91 0.00 21.42
CA ASN A 147 14.36 0.00 21.69
C ASN A 147 15.12 1.12 20.95
N ARG A 148 14.48 1.80 19.98
CA ARG A 148 15.08 2.88 19.17
C ARG A 148 14.53 4.27 19.48
N LEU A 149 13.65 4.40 20.47
CA LEU A 149 13.21 5.69 21.02
C LEU A 149 14.32 6.28 21.89
#